data_AF-X1KR11-F1
#
_entry.id   AF-X1KR11-F1
#
_cell.length_a   1.000
_cell.length_b   1.000
_cell.length_c   1.000
_cell.angle_alpha   90.00
_cell.angle_beta   90.00
_cell.angle_gamma   90.00
#
_symmetry.space_group_name_H-M   'P 1'
#
loop_
_entity.id
_entity.type
_entity.pdbx_description
1 polymer ?
#
loop_
_entity_poly.entity_id
_entity_poly.type
_entity_poly.pdbx_seq_one_letter_code
_entity_poly.pdbx_strand_id
1 'polypeptide(L)'
;GSGSNVISRMMRCKIKGVELVAVNADAQDLQRTKAHQKIRIGKNLTKGLGTGMNPETGKEAAEEQREEIQEVLSGSDMLFITCPQKH
;
A
#
# COMPACT_ATOMS: atom_id res chain seq x y z
N GLY A 1 -8.11 -4.26 -1.52
CA GLY A 1 -8.87 -5.35 -2.15
C GLY A 1 -8.34 -5.69 -3.54
N SER A 2 -8.27 -4.73 -4.47
CA SER A 2 -7.83 -4.98 -5.86
C SER A 2 -6.35 -4.70 -6.13
N GLY A 3 -5.65 -3.92 -5.29
CA GLY A 3 -4.22 -3.60 -5.48
C GLY A 3 -3.32 -4.83 -5.41
N SER A 4 -3.70 -5.78 -4.55
CA SER A 4 -3.02 -7.07 -4.37
C SER A 4 -2.98 -7.91 -5.66
N ASN A 5 -3.92 -7.70 -6.60
CA ASN A 5 -3.91 -8.39 -7.90
C ASN A 5 -2.84 -7.84 -8.85
N VAL A 6 -2.59 -6.52 -8.85
CA VAL A 6 -1.55 -5.89 -9.69
C VAL A 6 -0.17 -6.32 -9.20
N ILE A 7 0.07 -6.23 -7.90
CA ILE A 7 1.34 -6.65 -7.28
C ILE A 7 1.59 -8.15 -7.54
N SER A 8 0.56 -8.99 -7.38
CA SER A 8 0.66 -10.43 -7.68
C SER A 8 0.93 -10.73 -9.17
N ARG A 9 0.53 -9.84 -10.09
CA ARG A 9 0.85 -9.97 -11.52
C ARG A 9 2.27 -9.51 -11.82
N MET A 10 2.71 -8.38 -11.25
CA MET A 10 4.09 -7.88 -11.37
C MET A 10 5.12 -8.87 -10.83
N MET A 11 4.84 -9.49 -9.67
CA MET A 11 5.68 -10.57 -9.12
C MET A 11 5.79 -11.77 -10.07
N ARG A 12 4.71 -12.16 -10.75
CA ARG A 12 4.72 -13.27 -11.71
C ARG A 12 5.50 -12.93 -12.99
N CYS A 13 5.50 -11.67 -13.40
CA CYS A 13 6.26 -11.20 -14.56
C CYS A 13 7.78 -11.15 -14.31
N LYS A 14 8.26 -11.38 -13.07
CA LYS A 14 9.68 -11.34 -12.68
C LYS A 14 10.40 -10.09 -13.20
N ILE A 15 9.77 -8.92 -13.07
CA ILE A 15 10.41 -7.66 -13.44
C ILE A 15 11.61 -7.49 -12.51
N LYS A 16 12.82 -7.69 -13.04
CA LYS A 16 14.06 -7.56 -12.28
C LYS A 16 14.30 -6.07 -11.99
N GLY A 17 14.79 -5.79 -10.79
CA GLY A 17 15.16 -4.43 -10.38
C GLY A 17 13.99 -3.57 -9.90
N VAL A 18 12.81 -4.15 -9.62
CA VAL A 18 11.67 -3.42 -9.05
C VAL A 18 11.39 -3.90 -7.64
N GLU A 19 11.38 -2.97 -6.70
CA GLU A 19 10.86 -3.20 -5.35
C GLU A 19 9.34 -2.99 -5.34
N LEU A 20 8.63 -3.85 -4.61
CA LEU A 20 7.17 -3.79 -4.55
C LEU A 20 6.77 -3.49 -3.12
N VAL A 21 6.07 -2.38 -2.95
CA VAL A 21 5.58 -1.88 -1.67
C VAL A 21 4.06 -1.94 -1.68
N ALA A 22 3.47 -2.62 -0.69
CA ALA A 22 2.02 -2.62 -0.49
C ALA A 22 1.66 -1.65 0.63
N VAL A 23 0.74 -0.73 0.37
CA VAL A 23 0.24 0.25 1.35
C VAL A 23 -1.26 0.05 1.50
N ASN A 24 -1.74 -0.19 2.72
CA ASN A 24 -3.17 -0.43 2.96
C ASN A 24 -3.55 -0.19 4.43
N ALA A 25 -4.79 0.25 4.68
CA ALA A 25 -5.33 0.40 6.04
C ALA A 25 -5.96 -0.90 6.58
N ASP A 26 -6.41 -1.78 5.70
CA ASP A 26 -6.96 -3.09 6.07
C ASP A 26 -5.82 -4.06 6.40
N ALA A 27 -5.74 -4.47 7.66
CA ALA A 27 -4.66 -5.31 8.14
C ALA A 27 -4.73 -6.74 7.56
N GLN A 28 -5.93 -7.28 7.35
CA GLN A 28 -6.10 -8.63 6.82
C GLN A 28 -5.73 -8.67 5.32
N ASP A 29 -6.16 -7.67 4.56
CA ASP A 29 -5.84 -7.54 3.14
C ASP A 29 -4.33 -7.32 2.92
N LEU A 30 -3.70 -6.49 3.77
CA LEU A 30 -2.26 -6.26 3.73
C LEU A 30 -1.46 -7.55 4.04
N GLN A 31 -1.89 -8.33 5.03
CA GLN A 31 -1.27 -9.61 5.36
C GLN A 31 -1.27 -10.57 4.16
N ARG A 32 -2.38 -10.66 3.43
CA ARG A 32 -2.54 -11.53 2.25
C ARG A 32 -1.79 -11.06 1.02
N THR A 33 -1.37 -9.79 0.98
CA THR A 33 -0.66 -9.21 -0.16
C THR A 33 0.78 -9.71 -0.23
N LYS A 34 1.27 -10.06 -1.43
CA LYS A 34 2.67 -10.45 -1.67
C LYS A 34 3.45 -9.23 -2.14
N ALA A 35 4.23 -8.62 -1.26
CA ALA A 35 5.08 -7.46 -1.55
C ALA A 35 6.39 -7.60 -0.76
N HIS A 36 7.44 -6.92 -1.22
CA HIS A 36 8.74 -6.89 -0.53
C HIS A 36 8.61 -6.11 0.79
N GLN A 37 7.95 -4.95 0.74
CA GLN A 37 7.62 -4.13 1.89
C GLN A 37 6.11 -3.96 2.04
N LYS A 38 5.64 -3.81 3.28
CA LYS A 38 4.22 -3.62 3.60
C LYS A 38 4.07 -2.52 4.64
N ILE A 39 3.33 -1.47 4.30
CA ILE A 39 3.02 -0.35 5.18
C ILE A 39 1.54 -0.39 5.52
N ARG A 40 1.25 -0.48 6.82
CA ARG A 40 -0.12 -0.37 7.32
C ARG A 40 -0.40 1.09 7.68
N ILE A 41 -1.27 1.74 6.92
CA ILE A 41 -1.65 3.15 7.17
C ILE A 41 -2.89 3.24 8.08
N GLY A 42 -3.06 4.37 8.75
CA GLY A 42 -4.17 4.62 9.67
C GLY A 42 -4.24 3.59 10.80
N LYS A 43 -3.09 3.27 11.42
CA LYS A 43 -2.99 2.29 12.51
C LYS A 43 -3.91 2.68 13.66
N ASN A 44 -3.96 3.98 13.98
CA ASN A 44 -4.82 4.50 15.05
C ASN A 44 -6.24 4.81 14.56
N LEU A 45 -6.39 5.34 13.33
CA LEU A 45 -7.67 5.75 12.77
C LEU A 45 -8.61 4.57 12.44
N THR A 46 -8.07 3.54 11.79
CA THR A 46 -8.90 2.46 11.22
C THR A 46 -8.94 1.21 12.08
N LYS A 47 -8.02 1.09 13.04
CA LYS A 47 -7.80 -0.13 13.85
C LYS A 47 -7.64 -1.40 13.00
N GLY A 48 -7.25 -1.26 11.73
CA GLY A 48 -7.03 -2.37 10.81
C GLY A 48 -8.25 -2.82 10.03
N LEU A 49 -9.37 -2.10 10.12
CA LEU A 49 -10.62 -2.39 9.40
C LEU A 49 -10.71 -1.70 8.02
N GLY A 50 -9.71 -0.90 7.65
CA GLY A 50 -9.74 -0.09 6.44
C GLY A 50 -10.45 1.25 6.62
N THR A 51 -10.49 2.05 5.55
CA THR A 51 -11.02 3.43 5.55
C THR A 51 -12.51 3.51 5.24
N GLY A 52 -13.19 2.37 5.07
CA GLY A 52 -14.60 2.33 4.69
C GLY A 52 -14.90 2.97 3.33
N MET A 53 -13.93 2.97 2.40
CA MET A 53 -14.02 3.66 1.11
C MET A 53 -14.13 5.19 1.21
N ASN A 54 -13.85 5.78 2.38
CA ASN A 54 -13.77 7.22 2.56
C ASN A 54 -12.38 7.75 2.12
N PRO A 55 -12.31 8.62 1.09
CA PRO A 55 -11.04 9.19 0.63
C PRO A 55 -10.36 10.10 1.66
N GLU A 56 -11.12 10.87 2.44
CA GLU A 56 -10.57 11.77 3.46
C GLU A 56 -9.91 10.97 4.58
N THR A 57 -10.58 9.91 5.07
CA THR A 57 -9.96 9.00 6.05
C THR A 57 -8.72 8.30 5.47
N GLY A 58 -8.72 8.00 4.17
CA GLY A 58 -7.53 7.45 3.50
C GLY A 58 -6.36 8.43 3.43
N LYS A 59 -6.65 9.71 3.20
CA LYS A 59 -5.65 10.78 3.21
C LYS A 59 -5.07 10.97 4.61
N GLU A 60 -5.90 11.08 5.63
CA GLU A 60 -5.46 11.19 7.04
C GLU A 60 -4.62 9.98 7.46
N ALA A 61 -5.04 8.77 7.07
CA ALA A 61 -4.30 7.55 7.31
C ALA A 61 -2.91 7.55 6.66
N ALA A 62 -2.79 8.08 5.43
CA ALA A 62 -1.50 8.17 4.76
C ALA A 62 -0.57 9.21 5.41
N GLU A 63 -1.11 10.36 5.84
CA GLU A 63 -0.33 11.38 6.55
C GLU A 63 0.13 10.89 7.93
N GLU A 64 -0.67 10.08 8.65
CA GLU A 64 -0.27 9.45 9.93
C GLU A 64 0.98 8.58 9.77
N GLN A 65 1.19 7.96 8.61
CA GLN A 65 2.33 7.10 8.30
C GLN A 65 3.32 7.72 7.31
N ARG A 66 3.33 9.06 7.19
CA ARG A 66 4.18 9.77 6.23
C ARG A 66 5.66 9.43 6.37
N GLU A 67 6.19 9.38 7.58
CA GLU A 67 7.60 9.07 7.84
C GLU A 67 7.98 7.66 7.37
N GLU A 68 7.16 6.66 7.70
CA GLU A 68 7.35 5.26 7.27
C GLU A 68 7.27 5.13 5.74
N ILE A 69 6.37 5.87 5.10
CA ILE A 69 6.28 5.95 3.63
C ILE A 69 7.56 6.58 3.05
N GLN A 70 8.04 7.69 3.62
CA GLN A 70 9.26 8.34 3.13
C GLN A 70 10.49 7.46 3.27
N GLU A 71 10.63 6.74 4.38
CA GLU A 71 11.73 5.81 4.61
C GLU A 71 11.76 4.70 3.55
N VAL A 72 10.62 4.08 3.27
CA VAL A 72 10.51 3.01 2.27
C VAL A 72 10.75 3.51 0.84
N LEU A 73 10.43 4.77 0.56
CA LEU A 73 10.67 5.36 -0.77
C LEU A 73 12.08 5.93 -0.93
N SER A 74 12.86 6.04 0.16
CA SER A 74 14.20 6.62 0.13
C SER A 74 15.13 5.82 -0.79
N GLY A 75 15.89 6.52 -1.63
CA GLY A 75 16.78 5.91 -2.62
C GLY A 75 16.11 5.41 -3.90
N SER A 76 14.79 5.63 -4.06
CA SER A 76 14.09 5.33 -5.32
C SER A 76 14.34 6.43 -6.36
N ASP A 77 14.89 6.06 -7.53
CA ASP A 77 15.04 7.00 -8.66
C ASP A 77 13.71 7.26 -9.40
N MET A 78 12.80 6.27 -9.38
CA MET A 78 11.51 6.35 -10.06
C MET A 78 10.43 5.58 -9.29
N LEU A 79 9.26 6.20 -9.14
CA LEU A 79 8.12 5.65 -8.41
C LEU A 79 6.92 5.46 -9.35
N PHE A 80 6.29 4.30 -9.26
CA PHE A 80 5.02 4.01 -9.93
C PHE A 80 3.94 3.77 -8.89
N ILE A 81 2.91 4.61 -8.89
CA ILE A 81 1.78 4.48 -7.96
C ILE A 81 0.59 3.87 -8.69
N THR A 82 0.03 2.80 -8.13
CA THR A 82 -1.18 2.16 -8.63
C THR A 82 -2.22 2.08 -7.52
N CYS A 83 -3.39 2.66 -7.76
CA CYS A 83 -4.53 2.59 -6.85
C CYS A 83 -5.77 2.23 -7.67
N PRO A 84 -6.34 1.02 -7.49
CA PRO A 84 -7.55 0.65 -8.21
C PRO A 84 -8.74 1.38 -7.61
N GLN A 85 -9.50 2.08 -8.46
CA GLN A 85 -10.82 2.57 -8.06
C GLN A 85 -11.75 1.37 -7.83
N LYS A 86 -12.39 1.33 -6.67
CA LYS A 86 -13.57 0.50 -6.45
C LYS A 86 -14.78 1.38 -6.78
N HIS A 87 -15.50 1.04 -7.85
CA HIS A 87 -16.86 1.52 -8.07
C HIS A 87 -17.81 0.90 -7.06
#